data_AF-A0A2M7XY51-F1
#
_entry.id   AF-A0A2M7XY51-F1
#
_cell.length_a   1.000
_cell.length_b   1.000
_cell.length_c   1.000
_cell.angle_alpha   90.00
_cell.angle_beta   90.00
_cell.angle_gamma   90.00
#
_symmetry.space_group_name_H-M   'P 1'
#
loop_
_entity.id
_entity.type
_entity.pdbx_description
1 polymer ?
#
loop_
_entity_poly.entity_id
_entity_poly.type
_entity_poly.pdbx_seq_one_letter_code
_entity_poly.pdbx_strand_id
1 'polypeptide(L)'
;MSLEKLIIKIREIKDEEEISNLRTACKIADQCLEEIVKTIKPGTSEKEIAFRIEFWLKEKGYDLSFYPIIAIDKNSAVPHYDTRAGNDEKVKKNSIILIDYGAKFEDYHSDTTRM
;
A
#
# COMPACT_ATOMS: atom_id res chain seq x y z
N MET A 1 -33.88 -3.75 8.83
CA MET A 1 -32.47 -3.62 8.36
C MET A 1 -31.82 -4.99 8.54
N SER A 2 -31.09 -5.52 7.55
CA SER A 2 -30.40 -6.82 7.72
C SER A 2 -29.32 -6.70 8.79
N LEU A 3 -28.96 -7.83 9.43
CA LEU A 3 -27.87 -7.88 10.42
C LEU A 3 -26.57 -7.32 9.84
N GLU A 4 -26.26 -7.67 8.59
CA GLU A 4 -25.12 -7.14 7.84
C GLU A 4 -25.12 -5.61 7.78
N LYS A 5 -26.25 -4.99 7.40
CA LYS A 5 -26.37 -3.52 7.34
C LYS A 5 -26.22 -2.87 8.70
N LEU A 6 -26.66 -3.52 9.77
CA LEU A 6 -26.47 -3.04 11.14
C LEU A 6 -24.99 -3.05 11.52
N ILE A 7 -24.28 -4.15 11.26
CA ILE A 7 -22.85 -4.29 11.58
C ILE A 7 -22.02 -3.26 10.81
N ILE A 8 -22.29 -3.06 9.52
CA ILE A 8 -21.61 -2.04 8.70
C ILE A 8 -21.78 -0.65 9.31
N LYS A 9 -23.00 -0.29 9.71
CA LYS A 9 -23.30 1.02 10.30
C LYS A 9 -22.59 1.25 11.63
N ILE A 10 -22.47 0.22 12.47
CA ILE A 10 -21.74 0.33 13.75
C ILE A 10 -20.25 0.56 13.49
N ARG A 11 -19.66 -0.15 12.50
CA ARG A 11 -18.25 0.00 12.11
C ARG A 11 -17.92 1.34 11.45
N GLU A 12 -18.89 2.20 11.12
CA GLU A 12 -18.61 3.51 10.52
C GLU A 12 -17.86 4.43 11.50
N ILE A 13 -18.33 4.48 12.75
CA ILE A 13 -17.73 5.27 13.83
C ILE A 13 -16.82 4.37 14.65
N LYS A 14 -15.54 4.71 14.69
CA LYS A 14 -14.51 3.95 15.40
C LYS A 14 -14.40 4.44 16.84
N ASP A 15 -14.18 3.54 17.77
CA ASP A 15 -13.77 3.90 19.12
C ASP A 15 -12.27 4.26 19.20
N GLU A 16 -11.80 4.63 20.39
CA GLU A 16 -10.42 5.06 20.61
C GLU A 16 -9.38 3.96 20.37
N GLU A 17 -9.72 2.69 20.65
CA GLU A 17 -8.83 1.55 20.42
C GLU A 17 -8.72 1.28 18.91
N GLU A 18 -9.85 1.27 18.20
CA GLU A 18 -9.88 1.12 16.74
C GLU A 18 -9.09 2.25 16.06
N ILE A 19 -9.25 3.50 16.51
CA ILE A 19 -8.48 4.65 16.01
C ILE A 19 -6.98 4.48 16.30
N SER A 20 -6.61 3.97 17.48
CA SER A 20 -5.22 3.70 17.83
C SER A 20 -4.59 2.64 16.91
N ASN A 21 -5.33 1.57 16.60
CA ASN A 21 -4.89 0.53 15.68
C ASN A 21 -4.74 1.07 14.25
N LEU A 22 -5.70 1.88 13.76
CA LEU A 22 -5.59 2.56 12.46
C LEU A 22 -4.35 3.47 12.39
N ARG A 23 -4.09 4.27 13.42
CA ARG A 23 -2.88 5.11 13.50
C ARG A 23 -1.61 4.29 13.43
N THR A 24 -1.61 3.12 14.07
CA THR A 24 -0.47 2.20 14.05
C THR A 24 -0.27 1.60 12.66
N ALA A 25 -1.35 1.14 12.00
CA ALA A 25 -1.31 0.68 10.62
C ALA A 25 -0.76 1.74 9.64
N CYS A 26 -1.12 3.02 9.82
CA CYS A 26 -0.58 4.12 9.02
C CYS A 26 0.91 4.33 9.27
N LYS A 27 1.36 4.34 10.53
CA LYS A 27 2.78 4.48 10.88
C LYS A 27 3.65 3.36 10.30
N ILE A 28 3.15 2.12 10.31
CA ILE A 28 3.84 0.98 9.70
C ILE A 28 3.99 1.19 8.19
N ALA A 29 2.92 1.64 7.51
CA ALA A 29 2.99 1.97 6.10
C ALA A 29 4.00 3.09 5.83
N ASP A 30 3.97 4.20 6.58
CA ASP A 30 4.92 5.31 6.41
C ASP A 30 6.38 4.86 6.59
N GLN A 31 6.68 4.06 7.62
CA GLN A 31 8.02 3.50 7.84
C GLN A 31 8.47 2.58 6.70
N CYS A 32 7.55 1.78 6.15
CA CYS A 32 7.83 0.97 4.97
C CYS A 32 8.22 1.86 3.80
N LEU A 33 7.46 2.94 3.53
CA LEU A 33 7.74 3.84 2.42
C LEU A 33 9.13 4.46 2.55
N GLU A 34 9.46 4.98 3.74
CA GLU A 34 10.75 5.60 4.03
C GLU A 34 11.93 4.68 3.71
N GLU A 35 11.80 3.39 3.97
CA GLU A 35 12.83 2.40 3.63
C GLU A 35 12.82 2.04 2.14
N ILE A 36 11.64 1.82 1.56
CA ILE A 36 11.52 1.38 0.16
C ILE A 36 12.03 2.43 -0.82
N VAL A 37 11.72 3.72 -0.61
CA VAL A 37 12.15 4.79 -1.54
C VAL A 37 13.68 4.89 -1.65
N LYS A 38 14.42 4.53 -0.59
CA LYS A 38 15.90 4.50 -0.60
C LYS A 38 16.45 3.41 -1.54
N THR A 39 15.65 2.41 -1.86
CA THR A 39 16.04 1.27 -2.69
C THR A 39 15.75 1.48 -4.18
N ILE A 40 14.93 2.48 -4.53
CA ILE A 40 14.47 2.74 -5.90
C ILE A 40 15.56 3.47 -6.67
N LYS A 41 15.93 2.93 -7.83
CA LYS A 41 16.94 3.51 -8.73
C LYS A 41 16.60 3.19 -10.18
N PRO A 42 17.21 3.88 -11.17
CA PRO A 42 17.03 3.52 -12.58
C PRO A 42 17.28 2.03 -12.82
N GLY A 43 16.34 1.38 -13.49
CA GLY A 43 16.34 -0.07 -13.76
C GLY A 43 15.53 -0.92 -12.78
N THR A 44 15.15 -0.41 -11.60
CA THR A 44 14.20 -1.08 -10.70
C THR A 44 12.83 -1.18 -11.37
N SER A 45 12.21 -2.36 -11.35
CA SER A 45 10.90 -2.57 -11.97
C SER A 45 9.72 -2.34 -11.01
N GLU A 46 8.53 -2.15 -11.55
CA GLU A 46 7.28 -2.03 -10.78
C GLU A 46 7.09 -3.23 -9.83
N LYS A 47 7.25 -4.46 -10.35
CA LYS A 47 7.12 -5.70 -9.57
C LYS A 47 8.19 -5.83 -8.49
N GLU A 48 9.41 -5.36 -8.76
CA GLU A 48 10.48 -5.36 -7.77
C GLU A 48 10.15 -4.43 -6.59
N ILE A 49 9.60 -3.25 -6.84
CA ILE A 49 9.16 -2.33 -5.78
C ILE A 49 8.02 -2.96 -4.97
N ALA A 50 7.01 -3.53 -5.63
CA ALA A 50 5.90 -4.20 -4.96
C ALA A 50 6.37 -5.35 -4.06
N PHE A 51 7.27 -6.19 -4.57
CA PHE A 51 7.87 -7.28 -3.81
C PHE A 51 8.63 -6.78 -2.59
N ARG A 52 9.39 -5.68 -2.71
CA ARG A 52 10.12 -5.12 -1.57
C ARG A 52 9.19 -4.60 -0.48
N ILE A 53 8.09 -3.94 -0.84
CA ILE A 53 7.06 -3.51 0.12
C ILE A 53 6.49 -4.74 0.86
N GLU A 54 6.07 -5.76 0.10
CA GLU A 54 5.52 -6.99 0.68
C GLU A 54 6.53 -7.68 1.60
N PHE A 55 7.78 -7.80 1.16
CA PHE A 55 8.85 -8.42 1.92
C PHE A 55 9.13 -7.66 3.22
N TRP A 56 9.26 -6.33 3.17
CA TRP A 56 9.54 -5.50 4.34
C TRP A 56 8.45 -5.64 5.41
N LEU A 57 7.18 -5.64 5.00
CA LEU A 57 6.06 -5.84 5.93
C LEU A 57 6.09 -7.23 6.54
N LYS A 58 6.21 -8.28 5.71
CA LYS A 58 6.22 -9.67 6.17
C LYS A 58 7.41 -10.00 7.07
N GLU A 59 8.59 -9.47 6.75
CA GLU A 59 9.79 -9.63 7.58
C GLU A 59 9.59 -9.08 8.99
N LYS A 60 8.76 -8.05 9.14
CA LYS A 60 8.41 -7.43 10.43
C LYS A 60 7.16 -8.00 11.08
N GLY A 61 6.57 -9.04 10.49
CA GLY A 61 5.36 -9.70 11.02
C GLY A 61 4.07 -8.96 10.69
N TYR A 62 4.06 -8.08 9.69
CA TYR A 62 2.88 -7.37 9.22
C TYR A 62 2.39 -7.90 7.87
N ASP A 63 1.12 -7.65 7.58
CA ASP A 63 0.48 -8.01 6.32
C ASP A 63 0.20 -6.76 5.48
N LEU A 64 -0.04 -6.98 4.19
CA LEU A 64 -0.58 -5.99 3.27
C LEU A 64 -2.08 -5.77 3.51
N SER A 65 -2.53 -4.52 3.39
CA SER A 65 -3.96 -4.21 3.32
C SER A 65 -4.58 -4.64 1.99
N PHE A 66 -3.83 -4.44 0.91
CA PHE A 66 -4.13 -4.87 -0.45
C PHE A 66 -2.81 -5.00 -1.21
N TYR A 67 -2.84 -5.65 -2.39
CA TYR A 67 -1.63 -5.85 -3.16
C TYR A 67 -1.10 -4.49 -3.70
N PRO A 68 0.19 -4.15 -3.51
CA PRO A 68 0.74 -2.86 -3.91
C PRO A 68 0.54 -2.54 -5.40
N ILE A 69 0.03 -1.35 -5.67
CA ILE A 69 -0.06 -0.74 -6.99
C ILE A 69 1.19 0.12 -7.18
N ILE A 70 2.08 -0.33 -8.07
CA ILE A 70 3.26 0.41 -8.49
C ILE A 70 3.13 0.70 -9.96
N ALA A 71 2.97 1.98 -10.30
CA ALA A 71 2.67 2.41 -11.65
C ALA A 71 3.63 3.51 -12.08
N ILE A 72 4.48 3.20 -13.06
CA ILE A 72 5.50 4.11 -13.57
C ILE A 72 5.00 4.83 -14.82
N ASP A 73 5.22 6.15 -14.85
CA ASP A 73 4.94 7.03 -15.98
C ASP A 73 3.50 6.85 -16.52
N LYS A 74 3.33 6.44 -17.78
CA LYS A 74 2.01 6.24 -18.40
C LYS A 74 1.09 5.29 -17.62
N ASN A 75 1.66 4.35 -16.86
CA ASN A 75 0.87 3.38 -16.10
C ASN A 75 0.16 4.07 -14.92
N SER A 76 0.71 5.17 -14.40
CA SER A 76 0.08 5.91 -13.30
C SER A 76 -1.24 6.58 -13.70
N ALA A 77 -1.54 6.65 -14.99
CA ALA A 77 -2.82 7.13 -15.51
C ALA A 77 -3.91 6.04 -15.53
N VAL A 78 -3.57 4.77 -15.24
CA VAL A 78 -4.51 3.65 -15.20
C VAL A 78 -5.05 3.50 -13.76
N PRO A 79 -6.35 3.77 -13.51
CA PRO A 79 -6.93 3.55 -12.19
C PRO A 79 -6.82 2.07 -11.80
N HIS A 80 -6.48 1.81 -10.54
CA HIS A 80 -6.28 0.46 -10.00
C HIS A 80 -5.37 -0.42 -10.89
N TYR A 81 -4.27 0.15 -11.40
CA TYR A 81 -3.28 -0.59 -12.19
C TYR A 81 -2.84 -1.89 -11.47
N ASP A 82 -2.97 -3.03 -12.14
CA ASP A 82 -2.51 -4.31 -11.58
C ASP A 82 -1.02 -4.52 -11.87
N THR A 83 -0.17 -4.23 -10.88
CA THR A 83 1.29 -4.43 -10.95
C THR A 83 1.68 -5.84 -11.37
N ARG A 84 0.87 -6.88 -11.08
CA ARG A 84 1.19 -8.28 -11.38
C ARG A 84 1.00 -8.59 -12.86
N ALA A 85 -0.11 -8.09 -13.42
CA ALA A 85 -0.49 -8.32 -14.82
C ALA A 85 0.07 -7.28 -15.78
N GLY A 86 0.56 -6.15 -15.25
CA GLY A 86 1.12 -5.06 -16.02
C GLY A 86 2.43 -5.41 -16.75
N ASN A 87 2.88 -4.46 -17.58
CA ASN A 87 4.06 -4.60 -18.44
C ASN A 87 5.40 -4.59 -17.68
N ASP A 88 5.36 -4.38 -16.36
CA ASP A 88 6.54 -4.31 -15.47
C ASP A 88 7.57 -3.29 -15.96
N GLU A 89 7.11 -2.04 -16.12
CA GLU A 89 7.96 -0.94 -16.56
C GLU A 89 9.12 -0.74 -15.55
N LYS A 90 10.22 -0.17 -16.04
CA LYS A 90 11.41 0.09 -15.23
C LYS A 90 11.61 1.58 -15.05
N VAL A 91 12.02 1.96 -13.84
CA VAL A 91 12.34 3.34 -13.49
C VAL A 91 13.43 3.86 -14.43
N LYS A 92 13.20 5.05 -15.00
CA LYS A 92 14.17 5.81 -15.79
C LYS A 92 14.50 7.11 -15.05
N LYS A 93 15.51 7.82 -15.56
CA LYS A 93 15.80 9.18 -15.07
C LYS A 93 14.55 10.04 -15.28
N ASN A 94 14.12 10.72 -14.22
CA ASN A 94 12.92 11.57 -14.17
C ASN A 94 11.58 10.84 -14.37
N SER A 95 11.53 9.51 -14.19
CA SER A 95 10.25 8.81 -14.14
C SER A 95 9.41 9.28 -12.95
N ILE A 96 8.10 9.35 -13.16
CA ILE A 96 7.12 9.51 -12.09
C ILE A 96 6.70 8.11 -11.64
N ILE A 97 6.61 7.89 -10.32
CA ILE A 97 6.32 6.58 -9.76
C ILE A 97 5.15 6.72 -8.80
N LEU A 98 3.97 6.26 -9.20
CA LEU A 98 2.85 6.11 -8.28
C LEU A 98 3.02 4.85 -7.45
N ILE A 99 2.96 5.02 -6.13
CA ILE A 99 3.03 3.94 -5.14
C ILE A 99 1.75 4.03 -4.31
N ASP A 100 0.90 3.01 -4.41
CA ASP A 100 -0.37 2.90 -3.70
C ASP A 100 -0.48 1.55 -3.00
N TYR A 101 -0.50 1.56 -1.66
CA TYR A 101 -0.47 0.37 -0.82
C TYR A 101 -0.94 0.68 0.61
N GLY A 102 -1.07 -0.36 1.42
CA GLY A 102 -1.37 -0.22 2.84
C GLY A 102 -0.81 -1.37 3.67
N ALA A 103 -0.67 -1.14 4.96
CA ALA A 103 -0.28 -2.13 5.96
C ALA A 103 -1.47 -2.49 6.86
N LYS A 104 -1.55 -3.76 7.27
CA LYS A 104 -2.57 -4.27 8.18
C LYS A 104 -1.98 -4.48 9.58
N PHE A 105 -2.69 -3.98 10.59
CA PHE A 105 -2.35 -4.16 12.01
C PHE A 105 -3.62 -4.45 12.81
N GLU A 106 -3.66 -5.57 13.53
CA GLU A 106 -4.85 -6.01 14.31
C GLU A 106 -6.16 -5.94 13.49
N ASP A 107 -6.12 -6.39 12.22
CA ASP A 107 -7.21 -6.32 11.24
C ASP A 107 -7.71 -4.90 10.85
N TYR A 108 -6.98 -3.86 11.25
CA TYR A 108 -7.15 -2.49 10.75
C TYR A 108 -6.21 -2.23 9.58
N HIS A 109 -6.73 -1.60 8.55
CA HIS A 109 -6.05 -1.37 7.28
C HIS A 109 -5.66 0.10 7.16
N SER A 110 -4.39 0.38 6.85
CA SER A 110 -4.02 1.67 6.27
C SER A 110 -4.17 1.63 4.75
N ASP A 111 -4.17 2.82 4.14
CA ASP A 111 -4.30 3.01 2.70
C ASP A 111 -3.64 4.35 2.37
N THR A 112 -2.60 4.34 1.54
CA THR A 112 -1.82 5.53 1.22
C THR A 112 -1.26 5.49 -0.19
N THR A 113 -1.33 6.64 -0.85
CA THR A 113 -0.75 6.85 -2.18
C THR A 113 0.28 7.98 -2.16
N ARG A 114 1.42 7.80 -2.83
CA ARG A 114 2.46 8.84 -3.06
C ARG A 114 2.97 8.78 -4.51
N MET A 115 3.53 9.90 -4.98
CA MET A 115 4.15 10.05 -6.31
C MET A 115 5.44 10.87 -6.25
#